data_AF-A0A8S3IYI9-F1
#
_entry.id   AF-A0A8S3IYI9-F1
#
_cell.length_a   1.000
_cell.length_b   1.000
_cell.length_c   1.000
_cell.angle_alpha   90.00
_cell.angle_beta   90.00
_cell.angle_gamma   90.00
#
_symmetry.space_group_name_H-M   'P 1'
#
loop_
_entity.id
_entity.type
_entity.pdbx_description
1 polymer ?
#
loop_
_entity_poly.entity_id
_entity_poly.type
_entity_poly.pdbx_seq_one_letter_code
_entity_poly.pdbx_strand_id
1 'polypeptide(L)'
;MSKNKKRKSQSTSSSSSNKKPSTSHSLSLKNRTSSKNTTGSINGAKIRSQSTVKRLQMYRGGKPKRDPSGRIVKKALYQESLPSGTQARVAPNRQWFNNSRVVTQNALQKFQEALSKTMADPYQVVMKQTQLPVTLLNEKAKQKRVHILDVEPFE
;
A
#
# COMPACT_ATOMS: atom_id res chain seq x y z
N MET A 1 -21.46 -18.08 63.02
CA MET A 1 -20.36 -17.12 62.75
C MET A 1 -19.79 -17.38 61.35
N SER A 2 -20.31 -16.66 60.34
CA SER A 2 -19.94 -16.85 58.93
C SER A 2 -18.85 -15.84 58.54
N LYS A 3 -17.67 -16.33 58.15
CA LYS A 3 -16.55 -15.48 57.71
C LYS A 3 -16.68 -15.20 56.21
N ASN A 4 -17.14 -14.00 55.90
CA ASN A 4 -17.33 -13.49 54.54
C ASN A 4 -15.96 -13.14 53.91
N LYS A 5 -15.47 -13.96 52.96
CA LYS A 5 -14.18 -13.74 52.27
C LYS A 5 -14.43 -12.92 51.00
N LYS A 6 -14.09 -11.62 51.08
CA LYS A 6 -14.10 -10.64 49.97
C LYS A 6 -13.36 -11.21 48.74
N ARG A 7 -14.09 -11.54 47.67
CA ARG A 7 -13.50 -11.90 46.37
C ARG A 7 -13.02 -10.62 45.68
N LYS A 8 -11.70 -10.55 45.44
CA LYS A 8 -11.00 -9.49 44.71
C LYS A 8 -11.45 -9.55 43.24
N SER A 9 -12.07 -8.48 42.75
CA SER A 9 -12.46 -8.33 41.35
C SER A 9 -11.21 -8.32 40.47
N GLN A 10 -11.21 -9.18 39.45
CA GLN A 10 -10.20 -9.19 38.40
C GLN A 10 -10.45 -7.99 37.49
N SER A 11 -9.44 -7.12 37.36
CA SER A 11 -9.44 -6.02 36.42
C SER A 11 -9.47 -6.55 34.99
N THR A 12 -10.46 -6.09 34.22
CA THR A 12 -10.59 -6.34 32.79
C THR A 12 -9.40 -5.72 32.05
N SER A 13 -8.64 -6.57 31.35
CA SER A 13 -7.56 -6.16 30.47
C SER A 13 -8.11 -5.35 29.30
N SER A 14 -7.84 -4.05 29.26
CA SER A 14 -8.11 -3.21 28.09
C SER A 14 -7.22 -3.69 26.93
N SER A 15 -7.87 -4.10 25.84
CA SER A 15 -7.19 -4.50 24.61
C SER A 15 -6.54 -3.27 23.97
N SER A 16 -5.26 -3.08 24.24
CA SER A 16 -4.46 -2.10 23.51
C SER A 16 -4.40 -2.53 22.04
N SER A 17 -5.12 -1.79 21.19
CA SER A 17 -5.02 -1.97 19.75
C SER A 17 -3.61 -1.59 19.32
N ASN A 18 -2.76 -2.59 19.08
CA ASN A 18 -1.45 -2.44 18.46
C ASN A 18 -1.64 -1.95 17.01
N LYS A 19 -1.87 -0.64 16.84
CA LYS A 19 -1.75 0.02 15.54
C LYS A 19 -0.28 -0.09 15.14
N LYS A 20 0.01 -0.94 14.15
CA LYS A 20 1.30 -0.97 13.46
C LYS A 20 1.71 0.46 13.12
N PRO A 21 2.91 0.93 13.47
CA PRO A 21 3.34 2.27 13.11
C PRO A 21 3.30 2.36 11.59
N SER A 22 2.50 3.30 11.07
CA SER A 22 2.50 3.56 9.63
C SER A 22 3.91 4.02 9.25
N THR A 23 4.51 3.35 8.27
CA THR A 23 5.77 3.79 7.66
C THR A 23 5.51 5.14 7.00
N SER A 24 5.70 6.21 7.77
CA SER A 24 5.41 7.55 7.29
C SER A 24 6.50 7.94 6.29
N HIS A 25 6.16 7.89 5.00
CA HIS A 25 7.06 8.33 3.95
C HIS A 25 7.38 9.82 4.16
N SER A 26 8.62 10.24 3.90
CA SER A 26 9.08 11.65 4.02
C SER A 26 8.26 12.64 3.16
N LEU A 27 7.44 12.11 2.25
CA LEU A 27 6.55 12.84 1.35
C LEU A 27 5.13 13.10 1.92
N SER A 28 4.74 12.47 3.03
CA SER A 28 3.38 12.60 3.58
C SER A 28 3.06 14.03 4.01
N LEU A 29 1.84 14.50 3.74
CA LEU A 29 1.39 15.84 4.13
C LEU A 29 1.39 16.03 5.66
N LYS A 30 1.08 14.97 6.42
CA LYS A 30 1.06 14.99 7.90
C LYS A 30 2.43 15.30 8.51
N ASN A 31 3.50 14.89 7.83
CA ASN A 31 4.87 15.14 8.25
C ASN A 31 5.40 16.53 7.84
N ARG A 32 4.67 17.28 7.00
CA ARG A 32 4.96 18.69 6.67
C ARG A 32 4.41 19.66 7.72
N THR A 33 3.34 19.29 8.43
CA THR A 33 2.61 20.20 9.32
C THR A 33 2.73 19.89 10.81
N SER A 34 3.47 18.84 11.22
CA SER A 34 3.73 18.58 12.64
C SER A 34 4.82 19.52 13.18
N SER A 35 4.43 20.77 13.40
CA SER A 35 5.07 21.66 14.37
C SER A 35 4.52 21.32 15.76
N LYS A 36 4.75 20.11 16.26
CA LYS A 36 4.52 19.79 17.67
C LYS A 36 5.87 19.79 18.37
N ASN A 37 6.19 20.97 18.90
CA ASN A 37 7.12 21.26 19.98
C ASN A 37 8.54 20.74 19.79
N THR A 38 9.37 21.52 19.08
CA THR A 38 10.81 21.50 19.34
C THR A 38 11.21 22.93 19.65
N THR A 39 11.12 23.28 20.93
CA THR A 39 11.62 24.51 21.56
C THR A 39 13.15 24.49 21.65
N GLY A 40 13.81 24.05 20.58
CA GLY A 40 15.25 24.09 20.43
C GLY A 40 15.53 24.97 19.23
N SER A 41 16.30 26.02 19.43
CA SER A 41 16.98 26.73 18.35
C SER A 41 18.41 26.21 18.35
N ILE A 42 18.89 25.68 17.22
CA ILE A 42 20.32 25.39 17.05
C ILE A 42 20.89 26.57 16.27
N ASN A 43 21.82 27.31 16.86
CA ASN A 43 22.49 28.47 16.26
C ASN A 43 21.51 29.54 15.72
N GLY A 44 20.44 29.85 16.45
CA GLY A 44 19.48 30.90 16.08
C GLY A 44 18.47 30.51 14.99
N ALA A 45 18.55 29.31 14.40
CA ALA A 45 17.64 28.85 13.37
C ALA A 45 16.55 27.90 13.91
N LYS A 46 15.31 28.10 13.44
CA LYS A 46 14.20 27.18 13.71
C LYS A 46 14.53 25.78 13.19
N ILE A 47 14.51 24.79 14.08
CA ILE A 47 14.76 23.39 13.73
C ILE A 47 13.67 22.90 12.77
N ARG A 48 14.09 22.29 11.64
CA ARG A 48 13.18 21.65 10.68
C ARG A 48 12.71 20.30 11.22
N SER A 49 11.50 19.87 10.86
CA SER A 49 11.02 18.53 11.21
C SER A 49 11.93 17.45 10.62
N GLN A 50 12.03 16.29 11.31
CA GLN A 50 12.90 15.18 10.88
C GLN A 50 12.60 14.71 9.45
N SER A 51 11.33 14.69 9.05
CA SER A 51 10.88 14.38 7.68
C SER A 51 11.41 15.37 6.66
N THR A 52 11.39 16.66 6.99
CA THR A 52 11.91 17.75 6.15
C THR A 52 13.42 17.64 6.02
N VAL A 53 14.13 17.37 7.12
CA VAL A 53 15.58 17.15 7.09
C VAL A 53 15.94 15.96 6.19
N LYS A 54 15.29 14.81 6.35
CA LYS A 54 15.52 13.62 5.51
C LYS A 54 15.22 13.88 4.03
N ARG A 55 14.15 14.61 3.71
CA ARG A 55 13.83 15.01 2.33
C ARG A 55 14.91 15.94 1.75
N LEU A 56 15.35 16.95 2.48
CA LEU A 56 16.39 17.87 2.00
C LEU A 56 17.73 17.14 1.84
N GLN A 57 18.05 16.21 2.74
CA GLN A 57 19.21 15.33 2.60
C GLN A 57 19.10 14.39 1.39
N MET A 58 17.90 14.01 0.96
CA MET A 58 17.70 13.25 -0.29
C MET A 58 18.17 14.06 -1.50
N TYR A 59 17.78 15.35 -1.62
CA TYR A 59 18.18 16.21 -2.74
C TYR A 59 19.67 16.56 -2.73
N ARG A 60 20.26 16.72 -1.54
CA ARG A 60 21.69 17.00 -1.38
C ARG A 60 22.56 15.72 -1.46
N GLY A 61 21.94 14.57 -1.24
CA GLY A 61 22.58 13.26 -1.17
C GLY A 61 22.74 12.60 -2.54
N GLY A 62 23.04 11.30 -2.54
CA GLY A 62 23.16 10.51 -3.77
C GLY A 62 24.57 10.46 -4.38
N LYS A 63 25.57 11.09 -3.74
CA LYS A 63 26.98 10.95 -4.13
C LYS A 63 27.69 9.90 -3.24
N PRO A 64 28.62 9.10 -3.77
CA PRO A 64 29.44 8.22 -2.95
C PRO A 64 30.38 9.04 -2.06
N LYS A 65 30.66 8.53 -0.86
CA LYS A 65 31.70 9.11 0.00
C LYS A 65 33.05 8.50 -0.35
N ARG A 66 34.08 9.35 -0.46
CA ARG A 66 35.43 8.96 -0.85
C ARG A 66 36.44 9.32 0.23
N ASP A 67 37.50 8.52 0.31
CA ASP A 67 38.70 8.83 1.07
C ASP A 67 39.54 9.90 0.35
N PRO A 68 40.52 10.54 1.03
CA PRO A 68 41.45 11.46 0.38
C PRO A 68 42.22 10.84 -0.80
N SER A 69 42.43 9.52 -0.79
CA SER A 69 43.02 8.75 -1.90
C SER A 69 42.07 8.51 -3.08
N GLY A 70 40.82 8.98 -3.01
CA GLY A 70 39.80 8.84 -4.05
C GLY A 70 39.02 7.52 -4.04
N ARG A 71 39.37 6.58 -3.15
CA ARG A 71 38.66 5.29 -3.00
C ARG A 71 37.26 5.49 -2.41
N ILE A 72 36.26 4.76 -2.91
CA ILE A 72 34.87 4.86 -2.44
C ILE A 72 34.73 4.09 -1.13
N VAL A 73 34.51 4.81 -0.02
CA VAL A 73 34.23 4.23 1.32
C VAL A 73 32.78 3.81 1.42
N LYS A 74 31.87 4.68 0.97
CA LYS A 74 30.43 4.43 0.97
C LYS A 74 29.87 4.66 -0.42
N LYS A 75 29.26 3.63 -0.99
CA LYS A 75 28.58 3.69 -2.27
C LYS A 75 27.42 4.69 -2.22
N ALA A 76 27.04 5.21 -3.39
CA ALA A 76 25.89 6.09 -3.49
C ALA A 76 24.59 5.31 -3.26
N LEU A 77 23.50 6.05 -3.00
CA LEU A 77 22.19 5.45 -2.77
C LEU A 77 21.77 4.60 -3.99
N TYR A 78 21.29 3.38 -3.72
CA TYR A 78 20.88 2.39 -4.73
C TYR A 78 21.99 1.92 -5.70
N GLN A 79 23.26 2.27 -5.44
CA GLN A 79 24.43 1.80 -6.20
C GLN A 79 25.25 0.77 -5.42
N GLU A 80 24.64 0.14 -4.41
CA GLU A 80 25.26 -0.96 -3.70
C GLU A 80 25.32 -2.20 -4.60
N SER A 81 26.46 -2.89 -4.58
CA SER A 81 26.62 -4.14 -5.30
C SER A 81 26.41 -5.26 -4.30
N LEU A 82 25.59 -6.23 -4.68
CA LEU A 82 25.34 -7.43 -3.90
C LEU A 82 26.62 -8.29 -3.83
N PRO A 83 26.83 -9.05 -2.76
CA PRO A 83 27.92 -10.02 -2.71
C PRO A 83 27.88 -10.98 -3.90
N SER A 84 29.05 -11.38 -4.40
CA SER A 84 29.17 -12.38 -5.46
C SER A 84 28.48 -13.67 -5.01
N GLY A 85 27.64 -14.26 -5.87
CA GLY A 85 26.84 -15.44 -5.55
C GLY A 85 25.45 -15.15 -4.94
N THR A 86 25.05 -13.88 -4.81
CA THR A 86 23.65 -13.55 -4.47
C THR A 86 22.72 -14.00 -5.59
N GLN A 87 21.81 -14.92 -5.30
CA GLN A 87 20.84 -15.45 -6.25
C GLN A 87 19.42 -15.05 -5.85
N ALA A 88 18.65 -14.52 -6.79
CA ALA A 88 17.23 -14.29 -6.62
C ALA A 88 16.47 -15.58 -6.95
N ARG A 89 16.06 -16.33 -5.92
CA ARG A 89 15.22 -17.52 -6.06
C ARG A 89 13.87 -17.29 -5.42
N VAL A 90 12.82 -17.85 -6.02
CA VAL A 90 11.47 -17.79 -5.45
C VAL A 90 11.19 -19.13 -4.77
N ALA A 91 10.95 -19.09 -3.45
CA ALA A 91 10.72 -20.31 -2.67
C ALA A 91 9.35 -20.93 -2.99
N PRO A 92 9.22 -22.24 -3.26
CA PRO A 92 7.94 -22.84 -3.58
C PRO A 92 6.95 -22.64 -2.43
N ASN A 93 5.77 -22.08 -2.72
CA ASN A 93 4.73 -21.82 -1.72
C ASN A 93 3.35 -22.16 -2.29
N ARG A 94 2.57 -22.95 -1.55
CA ARG A 94 1.18 -23.33 -1.89
C ARG A 94 0.26 -22.11 -2.05
N GLN A 95 0.54 -21.03 -1.32
CA GLN A 95 -0.26 -19.80 -1.36
C GLN A 95 -0.26 -19.10 -2.73
N TRP A 96 0.72 -19.38 -3.60
CA TRP A 96 0.73 -18.83 -4.96
C TRP A 96 -0.42 -19.33 -5.82
N PHE A 97 -0.90 -20.54 -5.51
CA PHE A 97 -1.96 -21.20 -6.26
C PHE A 97 -3.33 -21.05 -5.58
N ASN A 98 -3.39 -20.42 -4.41
CA ASN A 98 -4.66 -20.10 -3.78
C ASN A 98 -5.30 -18.88 -4.45
N ASN A 99 -6.64 -18.89 -4.52
CA ASN A 99 -7.42 -17.77 -5.04
C ASN A 99 -7.13 -16.50 -4.21
N SER A 100 -6.51 -15.50 -4.83
CA SER A 100 -6.05 -14.28 -4.15
C SER A 100 -7.13 -13.19 -4.01
N ARG A 101 -8.11 -13.17 -4.91
CA ARG A 101 -9.23 -12.22 -4.91
C ARG A 101 -10.51 -12.98 -5.25
N VAL A 102 -11.37 -13.18 -4.26
CA VAL A 102 -12.68 -13.83 -4.42
C VAL A 102 -13.76 -12.85 -4.02
N VAL A 103 -14.84 -12.80 -4.80
CA VAL A 103 -16.01 -11.96 -4.55
C VAL A 103 -17.23 -12.87 -4.45
N THR A 104 -18.14 -12.58 -3.52
CA THR A 104 -19.40 -13.30 -3.43
C THR A 104 -20.38 -12.78 -4.48
N GLN A 105 -21.24 -13.65 -5.01
CA GLN A 105 -22.19 -13.28 -6.06
C GLN A 105 -23.10 -12.11 -5.64
N ASN A 106 -23.56 -12.09 -4.39
CA ASN A 106 -24.40 -11.01 -3.86
C ASN A 106 -23.67 -9.65 -3.83
N ALA A 107 -22.37 -9.64 -3.52
CA ALA A 107 -21.58 -8.40 -3.52
C ALA A 107 -21.31 -7.93 -4.96
N LEU A 108 -21.10 -8.86 -5.88
CA LEU A 108 -20.93 -8.58 -7.31
C LEU A 108 -22.18 -7.92 -7.89
N GLN A 109 -23.37 -8.46 -7.61
CA GLN A 109 -24.63 -7.91 -8.13
C GLN A 109 -24.92 -6.51 -7.58
N LYS A 110 -24.77 -6.30 -6.25
CA LYS A 110 -24.91 -4.97 -5.65
C LYS A 110 -23.95 -3.94 -6.24
N PHE A 111 -22.73 -4.38 -6.53
CA PHE A 111 -21.72 -3.53 -7.15
C PHE A 111 -22.12 -3.13 -8.58
N GLN A 112 -22.67 -4.07 -9.36
CA GLN A 112 -23.17 -3.79 -10.71
C GLN A 112 -24.29 -2.73 -10.67
N GLU A 113 -25.29 -2.91 -9.81
CA GLU A 113 -26.42 -1.97 -9.68
C GLU A 113 -25.94 -0.56 -9.32
N ALA A 114 -25.02 -0.46 -8.35
CA ALA A 114 -24.44 0.81 -7.95
C ALA A 114 -23.64 1.46 -9.09
N LEU A 115 -22.78 0.69 -9.78
CA LEU A 115 -21.98 1.22 -10.88
C LEU A 115 -22.85 1.70 -12.04
N SER A 116 -23.82 0.91 -12.47
CA SER A 116 -24.75 1.28 -13.55
C SER A 116 -25.50 2.58 -13.21
N LYS A 117 -25.93 2.74 -11.96
CA LYS A 117 -26.57 3.98 -11.51
C LYS A 117 -25.62 5.17 -11.56
N THR A 118 -24.38 5.01 -11.10
CA THR A 118 -23.38 6.11 -11.15
C THR A 118 -22.90 6.43 -12.56
N MET A 119 -22.86 5.45 -13.47
CA MET A 119 -22.49 5.66 -14.87
C MET A 119 -23.59 6.35 -15.67
N ALA A 120 -24.85 6.11 -15.31
CA ALA A 120 -26.00 6.78 -15.93
C ALA A 120 -26.14 8.24 -15.50
N ASP A 121 -25.61 8.61 -14.33
CA ASP A 121 -25.64 9.98 -13.81
C ASP A 121 -24.38 10.77 -14.24
N PRO A 122 -24.49 11.74 -15.17
CA PRO A 122 -23.33 12.50 -15.66
C PRO A 122 -22.70 13.42 -14.61
N TYR A 123 -23.37 13.68 -13.49
CA TYR A 123 -22.84 14.53 -12.42
C TYR A 123 -22.04 13.75 -11.38
N GLN A 124 -21.99 12.41 -11.47
CA GLN A 124 -21.24 11.57 -10.55
C GLN A 124 -19.93 11.09 -11.18
N VAL A 125 -18.83 11.20 -10.42
CA VAL A 125 -17.50 10.79 -10.87
C VAL A 125 -16.88 9.82 -9.88
N VAL A 126 -16.36 8.71 -10.40
CA VAL A 126 -15.65 7.70 -9.60
C VAL A 126 -14.22 8.18 -9.31
N MET A 127 -13.93 8.52 -8.05
CA MET A 127 -12.59 9.00 -7.64
C MET A 127 -11.53 7.88 -7.55
N LYS A 128 -11.95 6.66 -7.19
CA LYS A 128 -11.05 5.50 -7.05
C LYS A 128 -11.68 4.30 -7.72
N GLN A 129 -11.01 3.79 -8.75
CA GLN A 129 -11.41 2.57 -9.41
C GLN A 129 -11.31 1.37 -8.45
N THR A 130 -12.25 0.44 -8.56
CA THR A 130 -12.18 -0.81 -7.82
C THR A 130 -11.09 -1.72 -8.37
N GLN A 131 -10.49 -2.51 -7.49
CA GLN A 131 -9.46 -3.50 -7.85
C GLN A 131 -10.07 -4.81 -8.37
N LEU A 132 -11.39 -4.83 -8.58
CA LEU A 132 -12.14 -5.96 -9.11
C LEU A 132 -12.10 -5.90 -10.64
N PRO A 133 -11.90 -7.03 -11.33
CA PRO A 133 -11.97 -7.07 -12.78
C PRO A 133 -13.42 -6.89 -13.24
N VAL A 134 -13.81 -5.63 -13.46
CA VAL A 134 -15.12 -5.23 -14.01
C VAL A 134 -15.32 -5.78 -15.43
N THR A 135 -14.25 -6.24 -16.09
CA THR A 135 -14.28 -6.82 -17.44
C THR A 135 -15.11 -8.10 -17.54
N LEU A 136 -15.24 -8.87 -16.46
CA LEU A 136 -16.14 -10.03 -16.38
C LEU A 136 -17.63 -9.64 -16.32
N LEU A 137 -17.94 -8.36 -16.06
CA LEU A 137 -19.32 -7.89 -15.83
C LEU A 137 -19.98 -7.38 -17.11
N ASN A 138 -19.18 -7.01 -18.11
CA ASN A 138 -19.63 -6.56 -19.42
C ASN A 138 -19.40 -7.67 -20.45
N GLU A 139 -19.94 -8.87 -20.20
CA GLU A 139 -19.97 -9.93 -21.22
C GLU A 139 -20.88 -9.49 -22.37
N LYS A 140 -20.32 -8.74 -23.30
CA LYS A 140 -20.89 -8.58 -24.62
C LYS A 140 -20.58 -9.87 -25.37
N ALA A 141 -21.62 -10.50 -25.92
CA ALA A 141 -21.42 -11.66 -26.78
C ALA A 141 -20.33 -11.37 -27.81
N LYS A 142 -19.28 -12.21 -27.85
CA LYS A 142 -18.13 -12.05 -28.75
C LYS A 142 -18.58 -11.92 -30.21
N GLN A 143 -19.66 -12.63 -30.55
CA GLN A 143 -20.36 -12.51 -31.82
C GLN A 143 -21.78 -12.04 -31.55
N LYS A 144 -22.12 -10.82 -32.01
CA LYS A 144 -23.50 -10.30 -31.95
C LYS A 144 -24.39 -10.90 -33.04
N ARG A 145 -23.78 -11.33 -34.14
CA ARG A 145 -24.40 -11.97 -35.30
C ARG A 145 -24.05 -13.46 -35.31
N VAL A 146 -24.97 -14.28 -35.78
CA VAL A 146 -24.76 -15.73 -35.93
C VAL A 146 -23.57 -15.96 -36.85
N HIS A 147 -22.68 -16.88 -36.47
CA HIS A 147 -21.50 -17.21 -37.25
C HIS A 147 -21.90 -18.22 -38.34
N ILE A 148 -22.15 -17.70 -39.54
CA ILE A 148 -22.69 -18.48 -40.67
C ILE A 148 -21.73 -19.61 -41.09
N LEU A 149 -20.42 -19.43 -40.88
CA LEU A 149 -19.40 -20.45 -41.16
C LEU A 149 -19.45 -21.67 -40.21
N ASP A 150 -20.17 -21.57 -39.08
CA ASP A 150 -20.46 -22.73 -38.22
C ASP A 150 -21.64 -23.55 -38.77
N VAL A 151 -22.47 -22.94 -39.62
CA VAL A 151 -23.68 -23.54 -40.20
C VAL A 151 -23.36 -24.11 -41.58
N GLU A 152 -22.59 -23.40 -42.39
CA GLU A 152 -22.12 -23.88 -43.70
C GLU A 152 -20.62 -23.60 -43.90
N PRO A 153 -19.79 -24.65 -44.06
CA PRO A 153 -18.38 -24.48 -44.41
C PRO A 153 -18.22 -24.04 -45.89
N PHE A 154 -17.23 -23.21 -46.18
CA PHE A 154 -16.85 -22.85 -47.55
C PHE A 154 -16.07 -24.01 -48.18
N GLU A 155 -16.75 -24.89 -48.90
CA GLU A 155 -16.15 -25.64 -50.00
C GLU A 155 -16.24 -24.85 -51.32
#